data_AF-A0A376RIY0-F1
#
_entry.id   AF-A0A376RIY0-F1
#
_cell.length_a   1.000
_cell.length_b   1.000
_cell.length_c   1.000
_cell.angle_alpha   90.00
_cell.angle_beta   90.00
_cell.angle_gamma   90.00
#
_symmetry.space_group_name_H-M   'P 1'
#
loop_
_entity.id
_entity.type
_entity.pdbx_description
1 polymer ?
#
loop_
_entity_poly.entity_id
_entity_poly.type
_entity_poly.pdbx_seq_one_letter_code
_entity_poly.pdbx_strand_id
1 'polypeptide(L)'
;MKLKTVEINGKQYAEIDTAGLPVYVHDDGKEIGFDAPLATKKITELNGEAKNHRLAKEAAEEKLAKFAAIEDPKKAIEALEMLSKIDQKKLLDAGQVDQVKAEITKNFQQQLDEESNALRCWRSSFTIL
;
A
#
# COMPACT_ATOMS: atom_id res chain seq x y z
N MET A 1 27.79 39.30 5.59
CA MET A 1 27.25 39.55 6.96
C MET A 1 28.37 40.00 7.88
N LYS A 2 28.21 41.16 8.54
CA LYS A 2 29.14 41.68 9.55
C LYS A 2 28.37 42.12 10.79
N LEU A 3 28.90 41.84 11.98
CA LEU A 3 28.30 42.28 13.24
C LEU A 3 28.34 43.82 13.31
N LYS A 4 27.21 44.45 13.65
CA LYS A 4 27.15 45.88 13.92
C LYS A 4 27.75 46.16 15.29
N THR A 5 28.77 46.99 15.35
CA THR A 5 29.47 47.34 16.59
C THR A 5 29.45 48.85 16.84
N VAL A 6 29.46 49.21 18.12
CA VAL A 6 29.57 50.59 18.62
C VAL A 6 30.78 50.67 19.55
N GLU A 7 31.60 51.70 19.39
CA GLU A 7 32.75 51.94 20.26
C GLU A 7 32.36 52.87 21.43
N ILE A 8 32.60 52.42 22.66
CA ILE A 8 32.38 53.19 23.88
C ILE A 8 33.63 53.04 24.75
N ASN A 9 34.28 54.16 25.10
CA ASN A 9 35.49 54.19 25.95
C ASN A 9 36.63 53.27 25.45
N GLY A 10 36.85 53.22 24.12
CA GLY A 10 37.90 52.41 23.51
C GLY A 10 37.60 50.90 23.46
N LYS A 11 36.38 50.48 23.78
CA LYS A 11 35.91 49.08 23.67
C LYS A 11 34.77 49.00 22.65
N GLN A 12 34.80 47.95 21.82
CA GLN A 12 33.71 47.67 20.88
C GLN A 12 32.65 46.78 21.53
N TYR A 13 31.39 47.19 21.39
CA TYR A 13 30.20 46.48 21.85
C TYR A 13 29.32 46.13 20.67
N ALA A 14 28.63 44.99 20.73
CA ALA A 14 27.62 44.64 19.72
C ALA A 14 26.38 45.51 19.90
N GLU A 15 25.83 46.02 18.80
CA GLU A 15 24.50 46.61 18.82
C GLU A 15 23.46 45.51 18.93
N ILE A 16 22.48 45.69 19.82
CA ILE A 16 21.36 44.78 19.99
C ILE A 16 20.08 45.44 19.50
N ASP A 17 19.20 44.67 18.88
CA ASP A 17 17.88 45.14 18.46
C ASP A 17 16.92 45.28 19.66
N THR A 18 15.67 45.66 19.38
CA THR A 18 14.62 45.78 20.39
C THR A 18 14.24 44.45 21.05
N ALA A 19 14.62 43.32 20.46
CA ALA A 19 14.43 41.97 20.99
C ALA A 19 15.65 41.48 21.79
N GLY A 20 16.71 42.29 21.90
CA GLY A 20 17.94 41.94 22.60
C GLY A 20 18.87 41.02 21.79
N LEU A 21 18.65 40.91 20.48
CA LEU A 21 19.46 40.09 19.58
C LEU A 21 20.59 40.92 18.96
N PRO A 22 21.82 40.38 18.84
CA PRO A 22 22.91 41.06 18.14
C PRO A 22 22.54 41.36 16.68
N VAL A 23 22.74 42.60 16.26
CA VAL A 23 22.42 43.07 14.91
C VAL A 23 23.56 42.78 13.94
N TYR A 24 23.24 42.12 12.83
CA TYR A 24 24.15 41.89 11.72
C TYR A 24 23.71 42.69 10.49
N VAL A 25 24.69 43.30 9.83
CA VAL A 25 24.52 43.98 8.55
C VAL A 25 24.86 43.00 7.42
N HIS A 26 23.89 42.74 6.55
CA HIS A 26 24.08 41.96 5.35
C HIS A 26 24.78 42.77 4.26
N ASP A 27 25.26 42.07 3.23
CA ASP A 27 25.99 42.69 2.12
C ASP A 27 25.05 43.59 1.26
N ASP A 28 23.73 43.45 1.44
CA ASP A 28 22.68 44.30 0.86
C ASP A 28 22.33 45.53 1.73
N GLY A 29 23.06 45.74 2.83
CA GLY A 29 22.87 46.87 3.75
C GLY A 29 21.71 46.70 4.74
N LYS A 30 21.02 45.55 4.74
CA LYS A 30 19.94 45.30 5.71
C LYS A 30 20.49 44.90 7.08
N GLU A 31 19.84 45.42 8.11
CA GLU A 31 20.11 45.08 9.50
C GLU A 31 19.12 44.02 9.98
N ILE A 32 19.65 42.91 10.48
CA ILE A 32 18.85 41.77 10.96
C ILE A 32 19.38 41.34 12.33
N GLY A 33 18.49 41.19 13.31
CA GLY A 33 18.82 40.57 14.60
C GLY A 33 19.07 39.08 14.43
N PHE A 34 20.20 38.58 14.93
CA PHE A 34 20.57 37.17 14.80
C PHE A 34 20.23 36.38 16.06
N ASP A 35 19.26 35.47 15.94
CA ASP A 35 18.92 34.48 16.96
C ASP A 35 19.70 33.17 16.70
N ALA A 36 20.77 32.96 17.48
CA ALA A 36 21.62 31.78 17.35
C ALA A 36 20.91 30.45 17.75
N PRO A 37 20.15 30.39 18.87
CA PRO A 37 19.30 29.22 19.17
C PRO A 37 18.34 28.84 18.05
N LEU A 38 17.60 29.82 17.49
CA LEU A 38 16.63 29.58 16.42
C LEU A 38 17.33 29.12 15.14
N ALA A 39 18.46 29.75 14.78
CA ALA A 39 19.25 29.34 13.61
C ALA A 39 19.75 27.89 13.75
N THR A 40 20.23 27.51 14.92
CA THR A 40 20.70 26.13 15.20
C THR A 40 19.56 25.11 15.11
N LYS A 41 18.38 25.48 15.63
CA LYS A 41 17.16 24.67 15.48
C LYS A 41 16.81 24.47 14.01
N LYS A 42 16.81 25.55 13.22
CA LYS A 42 16.48 25.49 11.79
C LYS A 42 17.47 24.65 10.99
N ILE A 43 18.76 24.73 11.31
CA ILE A 43 19.80 23.87 10.71
C ILE A 43 19.51 22.39 11.00
N THR A 44 19.14 22.07 12.24
CA THR A 44 18.80 20.70 12.63
C THR A 44 17.57 20.18 11.90
N GLU A 45 16.53 21.01 11.77
CA GLU A 45 15.32 20.69 10.99
C GLU A 45 15.65 20.40 9.53
N LEU A 46 16.38 21.30 8.85
CA LEU A 46 16.74 21.14 7.44
C LEU A 46 17.62 19.90 7.18
N ASN A 47 18.54 19.58 8.09
CA ASN A 47 19.34 18.37 7.99
C ASN A 47 18.49 17.10 8.19
N GLY A 48 17.49 17.16 9.07
CA GLY A 48 16.50 16.10 9.25
C GLY A 48 15.65 15.90 7.98
N GLU A 49 15.17 16.99 7.38
CA GLU A 49 14.42 16.97 6.12
C GLU A 49 15.27 16.38 4.99
N ALA A 50 16.51 16.82 4.80
CA ALA A 50 17.40 16.30 3.78
C ALA A 50 17.67 14.78 3.93
N LYS A 51 17.83 14.32 5.17
CA LYS A 51 17.94 12.88 5.48
C LYS A 51 16.66 12.13 5.10
N ASN A 52 15.50 12.66 5.45
CA ASN A 52 14.21 12.03 5.13
C ASN A 52 13.95 11.98 3.63
N HIS A 53 14.35 13.01 2.88
CA HIS A 53 14.24 13.01 1.41
C HIS A 53 15.11 11.93 0.76
N ARG A 54 16.33 11.69 1.28
CA ARG A 54 17.17 10.58 0.82
C ARG A 54 16.52 9.22 1.10
N LEU A 55 16.05 9.01 2.33
CA LEU A 55 15.39 7.76 2.72
C LEU A 55 14.10 7.51 1.92
N ALA A 56 13.31 8.56 1.67
CA ALA A 56 12.10 8.46 0.85
C ALA A 56 12.43 8.10 -0.60
N LYS A 57 13.51 8.66 -1.15
CA LYS A 57 14.00 8.33 -2.49
C LYS A 57 14.47 6.88 -2.57
N GLU A 58 15.28 6.42 -1.62
CA GLU A 58 15.73 5.02 -1.54
C GLU A 58 14.55 4.05 -1.39
N ALA A 59 13.57 4.35 -0.52
CA ALA A 59 12.38 3.54 -0.35
C ALA A 59 11.47 3.53 -1.60
N ALA A 60 11.42 4.63 -2.35
CA ALA A 60 10.69 4.71 -3.60
C ALA A 60 11.40 3.90 -4.71
N GLU A 61 12.73 3.98 -4.79
CA GLU A 61 13.54 3.19 -5.73
C GLU A 61 13.48 1.69 -5.42
N GLU A 62 13.52 1.29 -4.13
CA GLU A 62 13.35 -0.11 -3.74
C GLU A 62 11.94 -0.65 -4.07
N LYS A 63 10.91 0.17 -3.85
CA LYS A 63 9.54 -0.18 -4.28
C LYS A 63 9.45 -0.29 -5.79
N LEU A 64 10.06 0.63 -6.54
CA LEU A 64 10.07 0.61 -8.00
C LEU A 64 10.84 -0.61 -8.54
N ALA A 65 11.95 -0.99 -7.90
CA ALA A 65 12.75 -2.16 -8.26
C ALA A 65 11.95 -3.47 -8.19
N LYS A 66 11.00 -3.59 -7.25
CA LYS A 66 10.08 -4.75 -7.17
C LYS A 66 9.17 -4.86 -8.40
N PHE A 67 8.95 -3.75 -9.10
CA PHE A 67 8.18 -3.69 -10.33
C PHE A 67 9.06 -3.63 -11.60
N ALA A 68 10.39 -3.63 -11.48
CA ALA A 68 11.30 -3.53 -12.63
C ALA A 68 11.25 -4.76 -13.56
N ALA A 69 10.82 -5.92 -13.06
CA ALA A 69 10.57 -7.12 -13.86
C ALA A 69 9.22 -7.09 -14.60
N ILE A 70 8.39 -6.06 -14.37
CA ILE A 70 7.12 -5.87 -15.07
C ILE A 70 7.36 -4.93 -16.25
N GLU A 71 7.71 -5.50 -17.40
CA GLU A 71 7.92 -4.73 -18.65
C GLU A 71 6.65 -4.02 -19.14
N ASP A 72 5.46 -4.58 -18.82
CA ASP A 72 4.17 -4.00 -19.20
C ASP A 72 3.19 -4.06 -18.02
N PRO A 73 3.10 -2.97 -17.22
CA PRO A 73 2.23 -2.89 -16.04
C PRO A 73 0.76 -3.20 -16.37
N LYS A 74 0.33 -2.89 -17.59
CA LYS A 74 -1.04 -3.11 -18.04
C LYS A 74 -1.33 -4.60 -18.21
N LYS A 75 -0.39 -5.35 -18.80
CA LYS A 75 -0.49 -6.82 -18.89
C LYS A 75 -0.43 -7.50 -17.53
N ALA A 76 0.32 -6.96 -16.57
CA ALA A 76 0.32 -7.51 -15.21
C ALA A 76 -1.03 -7.33 -14.51
N ILE A 77 -1.67 -6.17 -14.67
CA ILE A 77 -3.03 -5.92 -14.15
C ILE A 77 -4.05 -6.82 -14.85
N GLU A 78 -3.99 -6.93 -16.18
CA GLU A 78 -4.86 -7.82 -16.95
C GLU A 78 -4.67 -9.30 -16.56
N ALA A 79 -3.43 -9.74 -16.31
CA ALA A 79 -3.15 -11.09 -15.84
C ALA A 79 -3.71 -11.33 -14.43
N LEU A 80 -3.60 -10.36 -13.51
CA LEU A 80 -4.19 -10.43 -12.18
C LEU A 80 -5.73 -10.48 -12.24
N GLU A 81 -6.36 -9.69 -13.11
CA GLU A 81 -7.81 -9.76 -13.35
C GLU A 81 -8.22 -11.11 -13.95
N MET A 82 -7.45 -11.64 -14.92
CA MET A 82 -7.74 -12.92 -15.55
C MET A 82 -7.62 -14.06 -14.54
N LEU A 83 -6.63 -14.02 -13.65
CA LEU A 83 -6.44 -15.02 -12.59
C LEU A 83 -7.60 -14.99 -11.58
N SER A 84 -8.06 -13.79 -11.21
CA SER A 84 -9.24 -13.63 -10.33
C SER A 84 -10.51 -14.20 -10.98
N LYS A 85 -10.70 -14.00 -12.29
CA LYS A 85 -11.82 -14.59 -13.05
C LYS A 85 -11.71 -16.12 -13.13
N ILE A 86 -10.51 -16.69 -13.22
CA ILE A 86 -10.29 -18.15 -13.22
C ILE A 86 -10.70 -18.75 -11.87
N ASP A 87 -10.34 -18.13 -10.74
CA ASP A 87 -10.75 -18.62 -9.41
C ASP A 87 -12.26 -18.52 -9.20
N GLN A 88 -12.89 -17.41 -9.63
CA GLN A 88 -14.34 -17.29 -9.60
C GLN A 88 -15.04 -18.36 -10.46
N LYS A 89 -14.52 -18.61 -11.67
CA LYS A 89 -15.06 -19.64 -12.56
C LYS A 89 -14.88 -21.04 -11.98
N LYS A 90 -13.73 -21.36 -11.39
CA LYS A 90 -13.50 -22.66 -10.73
C LYS A 90 -14.47 -22.90 -9.57
N LEU A 91 -14.79 -21.87 -8.79
CA LEU A 91 -15.78 -21.98 -7.70
C LEU A 91 -17.20 -22.24 -8.24
N LEU A 92 -17.58 -21.58 -9.33
CA LEU A 92 -18.87 -21.80 -9.99
C LEU A 92 -18.96 -23.20 -10.63
N ASP A 93 -17.91 -23.62 -11.32
CA ASP A 93 -17.82 -24.94 -11.95
C ASP A 93 -17.80 -26.05 -10.89
N ALA A 94 -17.09 -25.87 -9.78
CA ALA A 94 -17.10 -26.80 -8.64
C ALA A 94 -18.51 -26.94 -8.03
N GLY A 95 -19.22 -25.82 -7.83
CA GLY A 95 -20.61 -25.84 -7.35
C GLY A 95 -21.57 -26.56 -8.30
N GLN A 96 -21.42 -26.37 -9.61
CA GLN A 96 -22.22 -27.10 -10.61
C GLN A 96 -21.86 -28.59 -10.66
N VAL A 97 -20.59 -28.95 -10.54
CA VAL A 97 -20.17 -30.36 -10.54
C VAL A 97 -20.72 -31.10 -9.32
N ASP A 98 -20.75 -30.45 -8.15
CA ASP A 98 -21.35 -31.06 -6.94
C ASP A 98 -22.88 -31.20 -7.06
N GLN A 99 -23.56 -30.22 -7.68
CA GLN A 99 -24.99 -30.35 -7.99
C GLN A 99 -25.27 -31.47 -8.99
N VAL A 100 -24.50 -31.57 -10.07
CA VAL A 100 -24.64 -32.62 -11.08
C VAL A 100 -24.35 -33.99 -10.48
N LYS A 101 -23.36 -34.14 -9.60
CA LYS A 101 -23.12 -35.40 -8.86
C LYS A 101 -24.30 -35.76 -7.95
N ALA A 102 -24.89 -34.79 -7.27
CA ALA A 102 -26.06 -35.01 -6.42
C ALA A 102 -27.29 -35.43 -7.25
N GLU A 103 -27.52 -34.79 -8.40
CA GLU A 103 -28.60 -35.15 -9.33
C GLU A 103 -28.39 -36.51 -9.99
N ILE A 104 -27.15 -36.84 -10.37
CA ILE A 104 -26.79 -38.17 -10.90
C ILE A 104 -27.06 -39.23 -9.84
N THR A 105 -26.61 -39.03 -8.60
CA THR A 105 -26.83 -39.99 -7.51
C THR A 105 -28.32 -40.18 -7.22
N LYS A 106 -29.10 -39.09 -7.27
CA LYS A 106 -30.56 -39.14 -7.06
C LYS A 106 -31.29 -39.88 -8.19
N ASN A 107 -30.93 -39.62 -9.45
CA ASN A 107 -31.51 -40.32 -10.60
C ASN A 107 -31.15 -41.81 -10.61
N PHE A 108 -29.90 -42.16 -10.28
CA PHE A 108 -29.50 -43.56 -10.16
C PHE A 108 -30.24 -44.29 -9.03
N GLN A 109 -30.43 -43.63 -7.88
CA GLN A 109 -31.21 -44.21 -6.79
C GLN A 109 -32.67 -44.42 -7.18
N GLN A 110 -33.29 -43.47 -7.89
CA GLN A 110 -34.65 -43.63 -8.42
C GLN A 110 -34.75 -44.77 -9.43
N GLN A 111 -33.80 -44.92 -10.36
CA GLN A 111 -33.81 -46.04 -11.31
C GLN A 111 -33.66 -47.40 -10.60
N LEU A 112 -32.80 -47.49 -9.58
CA LEU A 112 -32.65 -48.72 -8.81
C LEU A 112 -33.91 -49.05 -7.99
N ASP A 113 -34.57 -48.03 -7.42
CA ASP A 113 -35.80 -48.23 -6.68
C ASP A 113 -36.98 -48.59 -7.60
N GLU A 114 -37.05 -48.01 -8.81
CA GLU A 114 -38.04 -48.34 -9.84
C GLU A 114 -37.84 -49.76 -10.39
N GLU A 115 -36.60 -50.16 -10.73
CA GLU A 115 -36.29 -51.54 -11.15
C GLU A 115 -36.56 -52.54 -10.02
N SER A 116 -36.17 -52.23 -8.79
CA SER A 116 -36.45 -53.07 -7.61
C SER A 116 -37.95 -53.25 -7.37
N ASN A 117 -38.73 -52.18 -7.51
CA ASN A 117 -40.18 -52.24 -7.32
C ASN A 117 -40.89 -52.93 -8.50
N ALA A 118 -40.38 -52.78 -9.73
CA ALA A 118 -40.84 -53.54 -10.91
C ALA A 118 -40.56 -55.05 -10.75
N LEU A 119 -39.36 -55.42 -10.29
CA LEU A 119 -39.00 -56.80 -9.97
C LEU A 119 -39.87 -57.37 -8.85
N ARG A 120 -40.19 -56.57 -7.83
CA ARG A 120 -41.09 -56.96 -6.73
C ARG A 120 -42.53 -57.17 -7.23
N CYS A 121 -43.01 -56.32 -8.14
CA CYS A 121 -44.34 -56.42 -8.74
C CYS A 121 -44.48 -57.68 -9.61
N TRP A 122 -43.48 -57.96 -10.45
CA TRP A 122 -43.43 -59.18 -11.26
C TRP A 122 -43.39 -60.44 -10.40
N ARG A 123 -42.60 -60.44 -9.32
CA ARG A 123 -42.49 -61.58 -8.40
C ARG A 123 -43.78 -61.87 -7.65
N SER A 124 -44.51 -60.82 -7.23
CA SER A 124 -45.82 -60.98 -6.60
C SER A 124 -46.87 -61.55 -7.57
N SER A 125 -46.80 -61.16 -8.85
CA SER A 125 -47.75 -61.62 -9.86
C SER A 125 -47.51 -63.09 -10.28
N PHE A 126 -46.28 -63.59 -10.15
CA PHE A 126 -45.94 -64.98 -10.49
C PHE A 126 -46.23 -66.00 -9.38
N THR A 127 -46.58 -65.56 -8.17
CA THR A 127 -46.78 -66.46 -7.00
C THR A 127 -48.26 -66.78 -6.73
N ILE A 128 -49.19 -66.31 -7.55
CA ILE A 128 -50.66 -66.50 -7.40
C ILE A 128 -51.25 -67.48 -8.44
N LEU A 129 -50.40 -68.16 -9.22
CA LEU A 129 -50.82 -69.24 -10.15
C LEU A 129 -50.42 -70.63 -9.63
#